data_AF-A0A957V4C5-F1
#
_entry.id   AF-A0A957V4C5-F1
#
_cell.length_a   1.000
_cell.length_b   1.000
_cell.length_c   1.000
_cell.angle_alpha   90.00
_cell.angle_beta   90.00
_cell.angle_gamma   90.00
#
_symmetry.space_group_name_H-M   'P 1'
#
loop_
_entity.id
_entity.type
_entity.pdbx_description
1 polymer ?
#
loop_
_entity_poly.entity_id
_entity_poly.type
_entity_poly.pdbx_seq_one_letter_code
_entity_poly.pdbx_strand_id
1 'polypeptide(L)'
;MASLTNALVAQAMNLAAGAANIAWPVAGRLFPERLEVDANRSLWVSGTPGYVPRPALKGTTYADLAIIGGGFTGTSTAYYVSRRFPERRVVLLEAASLANGASGRNGGMMLNWVNGYDDATPELAARLYGVTRQGIDDLCALIERHKLPVDYRRDGTVTIYTDPARAAAAHALVEAENAAGIPTRFYDAAALRKHLSVEHGHGAIFDPGTGQINGAQLVRGLGTVLEAQGVTIYENTPVIKVREGTTITLTTPLG
;
A
#
# COMPACT_ATOMS: atom_id res chain seq x y z
N MET A 1 39.88 14.07 -3.31
CA MET A 1 39.12 15.11 -4.05
C MET A 1 37.62 14.81 -4.13
N ALA A 2 37.17 13.56 -4.34
CA ALA A 2 35.74 13.21 -4.43
C ALA A 2 34.90 13.44 -3.15
N SER A 3 35.49 13.37 -1.95
CA SER A 3 34.74 13.56 -0.69
C SER A 3 34.33 15.02 -0.42
N LEU A 4 35.14 15.98 -0.85
CA LEU A 4 34.86 17.41 -0.71
C LEU A 4 33.73 17.85 -1.67
N THR A 5 33.68 17.26 -2.85
CA THR A 5 32.62 17.51 -3.85
C THR A 5 31.26 17.01 -3.35
N ASN A 6 31.20 15.85 -2.72
CA ASN A 6 29.96 15.31 -2.14
C ASN A 6 29.45 16.13 -0.95
N ALA A 7 30.35 16.64 -0.11
CA ALA A 7 29.98 17.48 1.04
C ALA A 7 29.39 18.84 0.60
N LEU A 8 29.96 19.45 -0.44
CA LEU A 8 29.46 20.69 -1.04
C LEU A 8 28.10 20.50 -1.71
N VAL A 9 27.89 19.39 -2.42
CA VAL A 9 26.59 19.05 -3.02
C VAL A 9 25.52 18.83 -1.94
N ALA A 10 25.85 18.10 -0.87
CA ALA A 10 24.91 17.88 0.24
C ALA A 10 24.54 19.20 0.96
N GLN A 11 25.51 20.10 1.19
CA GLN A 11 25.24 21.42 1.76
C GLN A 11 24.35 22.27 0.85
N ALA A 12 24.60 22.26 -0.47
CA ALA A 12 23.78 22.97 -1.44
C ALA A 12 22.33 22.44 -1.47
N MET A 13 22.14 21.12 -1.41
CA MET A 13 20.81 20.50 -1.34
C MET A 13 20.08 20.87 -0.05
N ASN A 14 20.77 20.88 1.10
CA ASN A 14 20.18 21.27 2.38
C ASN A 14 19.79 22.75 2.41
N LEU A 15 20.61 23.64 1.83
CA LEU A 15 20.29 25.06 1.69
C LEU A 15 19.08 25.28 0.76
N ALA A 16 19.01 24.54 -0.35
CA ALA A 16 17.87 24.59 -1.26
C ALA A 16 16.57 24.09 -0.59
N ALA A 17 16.63 22.99 0.16
CA ALA A 17 15.50 22.47 0.93
C ALA A 17 15.06 23.45 2.03
N GLY A 18 16.02 24.08 2.73
CA GLY A 18 15.75 25.12 3.73
C GLY A 18 15.07 26.35 3.14
N ALA A 19 15.56 26.84 2.00
CA ALA A 19 14.95 27.96 1.28
C ALA A 19 13.54 27.63 0.77
N ALA A 20 13.33 26.41 0.26
CA ALA A 20 12.01 25.93 -0.16
C ALA A 20 11.03 25.90 1.02
N ASN A 21 11.43 25.39 2.19
CA ASN A 21 10.59 25.36 3.39
C ASN A 21 10.18 26.75 3.88
N ILE A 22 11.03 27.76 3.72
CA ILE A 22 10.73 29.16 4.11
C ILE A 22 9.80 29.83 3.09
N ALA A 23 10.01 29.59 1.80
CA ALA A 23 9.24 30.22 0.74
C ALA A 23 7.86 29.56 0.53
N TRP A 24 7.75 28.24 0.76
CA TRP A 24 6.55 27.45 0.49
C TRP A 24 5.27 27.96 1.17
N PRO A 25 5.27 28.37 2.46
CA PRO A 25 4.06 28.91 3.10
C PRO A 25 3.55 30.22 2.48
N VAL A 26 4.45 31.02 1.89
CA VAL A 26 4.11 32.28 1.20
C VAL A 26 3.68 32.00 -0.24
N ALA A 27 4.44 31.15 -0.95
CA ALA A 27 4.13 30.73 -2.31
C ALA A 27 2.78 30.00 -2.37
N GLY A 28 2.48 29.10 -1.42
CA GLY A 28 1.20 28.39 -1.33
C GLY A 28 0.01 29.28 -0.96
N ARG A 29 0.23 30.51 -0.46
CA ARG A 29 -0.83 31.53 -0.28
C ARG A 29 -1.06 32.34 -1.55
N LEU A 30 -0.02 32.59 -2.35
CA LEU A 30 -0.10 33.35 -3.60
C LEU A 30 -0.55 32.48 -4.78
N PHE A 31 -0.22 31.19 -4.74
CA PHE A 31 -0.59 30.17 -5.70
C PHE A 31 -1.28 29.02 -4.95
N PRO A 32 -2.56 29.16 -4.57
CA PRO A 32 -3.27 28.08 -3.93
C PRO A 32 -3.28 26.88 -4.88
N GLU A 33 -2.60 25.80 -4.48
CA GLU A 33 -2.70 24.53 -5.20
C GLU A 33 -4.16 24.13 -5.22
N ARG A 34 -4.71 23.97 -6.43
CA ARG A 34 -6.02 23.35 -6.58
C ARG A 34 -5.83 21.87 -6.33
N LEU A 35 -6.63 21.32 -5.42
CA LEU A 35 -6.71 19.87 -5.25
C LEU A 35 -7.33 19.28 -6.52
N GLU A 36 -6.49 18.81 -7.43
CA GLU A 36 -6.90 18.06 -8.60
C GLU A 36 -6.76 16.57 -8.31
N VAL A 37 -7.89 15.89 -8.20
CA VAL A 37 -7.90 14.43 -8.04
C VAL A 37 -8.10 13.80 -9.42
N ASP A 38 -7.05 13.17 -9.92
CA ASP A 38 -7.09 12.48 -11.20
C ASP A 38 -7.99 11.23 -11.11
N ALA A 39 -8.69 10.95 -12.21
CA ALA A 39 -9.52 9.75 -12.31
C ALA A 39 -8.64 8.48 -12.35
N ASN A 40 -8.98 7.47 -11.56
CA ASN A 40 -8.26 6.20 -11.60
C ASN A 40 -8.61 5.40 -12.87
N ARG A 41 -7.63 5.29 -13.77
CA ARG A 41 -7.70 4.53 -15.04
C ARG A 41 -6.89 3.23 -15.01
N SER A 42 -6.57 2.71 -13.83
CA SER A 42 -5.84 1.45 -13.71
C SER A 42 -6.62 0.28 -14.33
N LEU A 43 -5.91 -0.79 -14.70
CA LEU A 43 -6.54 -2.04 -15.14
C LEU A 43 -7.50 -2.59 -14.07
N TRP A 44 -7.17 -2.43 -12.79
CA TRP A 44 -7.99 -2.88 -11.67
C TRP A 44 -9.36 -2.18 -11.61
N VAL A 45 -9.36 -0.85 -11.70
CA VAL A 45 -10.61 -0.08 -11.66
C VAL A 45 -11.41 -0.26 -12.94
N SER A 46 -10.73 -0.26 -14.10
CA SER A 46 -11.38 -0.46 -15.41
C SER A 46 -12.00 -1.86 -15.55
N GLY A 47 -11.37 -2.88 -14.97
CA GLY A 47 -11.86 -4.27 -14.94
C GLY A 47 -12.92 -4.54 -13.86
N THR A 48 -13.33 -3.54 -13.08
CA THR A 48 -14.38 -3.67 -12.05
C THR A 48 -15.52 -2.68 -12.33
N PRO A 49 -16.27 -2.85 -13.44
CA PRO A 49 -17.34 -1.94 -13.82
C PRO A 49 -18.53 -2.02 -12.85
N GLY A 50 -19.30 -0.94 -12.74
CA GLY A 50 -20.53 -0.89 -11.94
C GLY A 50 -20.38 -0.37 -10.52
N TYR A 51 -19.17 0.04 -10.10
CA TYR A 51 -18.99 0.73 -8.84
C TYR A 51 -19.63 2.13 -8.88
N VAL A 52 -20.55 2.39 -7.95
CA VAL A 52 -21.17 3.70 -7.74
C VAL A 52 -20.62 4.29 -6.44
N PRO A 53 -19.95 5.45 -6.48
CA PRO A 53 -19.51 6.13 -5.27
C PRO A 53 -20.68 6.45 -4.33
N ARG A 54 -20.45 6.31 -3.03
CA ARG A 54 -21.35 6.75 -1.96
C ARG A 54 -21.60 8.27 -2.08
N PRO A 55 -22.74 8.75 -1.56
CA PRO A 55 -23.04 10.18 -1.57
C PRO A 55 -21.94 11.01 -0.90
N ALA A 56 -21.72 12.22 -1.40
CA ALA A 56 -20.86 13.19 -0.74
C ALA A 56 -21.47 13.67 0.57
N LEU A 57 -20.61 14.03 1.53
CA LEU A 57 -21.04 14.72 2.74
C LEU A 57 -21.70 16.04 2.36
N LYS A 58 -22.85 16.33 2.98
CA LYS A 58 -23.55 17.60 2.87
C LYS A 58 -23.89 18.10 4.26
N GLY A 59 -23.46 19.31 4.57
CA GLY A 59 -23.63 19.93 5.87
C GLY A 59 -22.73 19.34 6.95
N THR A 60 -22.99 19.74 8.19
CA THR A 60 -22.18 19.37 9.35
C THR A 60 -22.47 17.95 9.81
N THR A 61 -21.41 17.20 10.10
CA THR A 61 -21.48 15.89 10.76
C THR A 61 -20.53 15.84 11.95
N TYR A 62 -20.77 14.89 12.85
CA TYR A 62 -19.93 14.65 14.03
C TYR A 62 -19.50 13.19 14.07
N ALA A 63 -18.23 12.97 14.38
CA ALA A 63 -17.63 11.65 14.51
C ALA A 63 -16.80 11.60 15.80
N ASP A 64 -16.69 10.41 16.39
CA ASP A 64 -15.71 10.14 17.44
C ASP A 64 -14.34 9.82 16.82
N LEU A 65 -14.34 9.27 15.60
CA LEU A 65 -13.16 9.12 14.75
C LEU A 65 -13.50 9.49 13.30
N ALA A 66 -12.77 10.46 12.76
CA ALA A 66 -12.79 10.77 11.33
C ALA A 66 -11.54 10.19 10.65
N ILE A 67 -11.73 9.45 9.55
CA ILE A 67 -10.67 8.85 8.73
C ILE A 67 -10.64 9.59 7.39
N ILE A 68 -9.48 10.12 7.03
CA ILE A 68 -9.27 10.83 5.76
C ILE A 68 -8.57 9.89 4.80
N GLY A 69 -9.27 9.48 3.74
CA GLY A 69 -8.77 8.62 2.67
C GLY A 69 -9.37 7.21 2.69
N GLY A 70 -9.97 6.81 1.58
CA GLY A 70 -10.59 5.51 1.31
C GLY A 70 -9.67 4.53 0.58
N GLY A 71 -8.42 4.43 1.01
CA GLY A 71 -7.45 3.43 0.55
C GLY A 71 -7.32 2.24 1.50
N PHE A 72 -6.26 1.43 1.35
CA PHE A 72 -5.99 0.27 2.21
C PHE A 72 -5.92 0.65 3.69
N THR A 73 -5.13 1.67 4.02
CA THR A 73 -4.95 2.09 5.42
C THR A 73 -6.25 2.58 6.02
N GLY A 74 -6.97 3.50 5.34
CA GLY A 74 -8.21 4.05 5.87
C GLY A 74 -9.31 3.01 6.06
N THR A 75 -9.48 2.10 5.09
CA THR A 75 -10.48 1.03 5.20
C THR A 75 -10.09 -0.04 6.24
N SER A 76 -8.81 -0.38 6.34
CA SER A 76 -8.29 -1.26 7.41
C SER A 76 -8.50 -0.65 8.79
N THR A 77 -8.14 0.64 8.98
CA THR A 77 -8.37 1.36 10.24
C THR A 77 -9.86 1.37 10.59
N ALA A 78 -10.73 1.71 9.64
CA ALA A 78 -12.17 1.71 9.86
C ALA A 78 -12.69 0.33 10.30
N TYR A 79 -12.21 -0.74 9.65
CA TYR A 79 -12.62 -2.11 9.93
C TYR A 79 -12.24 -2.55 11.35
N TYR A 80 -10.98 -2.36 11.74
CA TYR A 80 -10.54 -2.80 13.06
C TYR A 80 -11.08 -1.93 14.20
N VAL A 81 -11.18 -0.61 14.00
CA VAL A 81 -11.70 0.31 15.03
C VAL A 81 -13.19 0.08 15.27
N SER A 82 -14.02 0.04 14.22
CA SER A 82 -15.48 -0.13 14.38
C SER A 82 -15.83 -1.49 15.00
N ARG A 83 -15.05 -2.53 14.75
CA ARG A 83 -15.20 -3.82 15.45
C ARG A 83 -14.79 -3.77 16.92
N ARG A 84 -13.72 -3.03 17.25
CA ARG A 84 -13.20 -2.97 18.62
C ARG A 84 -14.01 -2.04 19.51
N PHE A 85 -14.61 -1.01 18.94
CA PHE A 85 -15.36 0.04 19.60
C PHE A 85 -16.68 0.32 18.85
N PRO A 86 -17.63 -0.63 18.86
CA PRO A 86 -18.86 -0.54 18.08
C PRO A 86 -19.77 0.62 18.48
N GLU A 87 -19.56 1.21 19.65
CA GLU A 87 -20.28 2.39 20.12
C GLU A 87 -19.77 3.70 19.51
N ARG A 88 -18.59 3.70 18.87
CA ARG A 88 -17.95 4.90 18.33
C ARG A 88 -18.48 5.23 16.95
N ARG A 89 -18.82 6.49 16.73
CA ARG A 89 -19.20 7.02 15.42
C ARG A 89 -17.95 7.20 14.56
N VAL A 90 -17.72 6.26 13.65
CA VAL A 90 -16.61 6.31 12.68
C VAL A 90 -17.11 6.86 11.35
N VAL A 91 -16.45 7.91 10.86
CA VAL A 91 -16.74 8.53 9.55
C VAL A 91 -15.49 8.45 8.67
N LEU A 92 -15.62 7.90 7.46
CA LEU A 92 -14.57 7.86 6.45
C LEU A 92 -14.89 8.86 5.33
N LEU A 93 -13.96 9.78 5.06
CA LEU A 93 -14.05 10.80 4.03
C LEU A 93 -13.05 10.49 2.91
N GLU A 94 -13.54 10.24 1.71
CA GLU A 94 -12.72 9.99 0.51
C GLU A 94 -12.92 11.12 -0.51
N ALA A 95 -11.80 11.66 -1.01
CA ALA A 95 -11.79 12.81 -1.89
C ALA A 95 -12.44 12.55 -3.26
N ALA A 96 -12.30 11.34 -3.79
CA ALA A 96 -12.95 10.86 -5.01
C ALA A 96 -13.74 9.59 -4.72
N SER A 97 -13.43 8.47 -5.38
CA SER A 97 -14.02 7.17 -5.05
C SER A 97 -13.10 6.32 -4.17
N LEU A 98 -13.64 5.36 -3.43
CA LEU A 98 -12.86 4.33 -2.76
C LEU A 98 -11.91 3.66 -3.75
N ALA A 99 -10.68 3.45 -3.30
CA ALA A 99 -9.56 2.98 -4.12
C ALA A 99 -9.15 3.90 -5.29
N ASN A 100 -9.50 5.20 -5.30
CA ASN A 100 -9.04 6.08 -6.38
C ASN A 100 -7.51 6.27 -6.34
N GLY A 101 -6.92 6.39 -5.15
CA GLY A 101 -5.47 6.60 -5.00
C GLY A 101 -4.59 5.37 -5.25
N ALA A 102 -3.40 5.35 -4.64
CA ALA A 102 -2.39 4.30 -4.84
C ALA A 102 -2.91 2.87 -4.59
N SER A 103 -3.83 2.69 -3.63
CA SER A 103 -4.39 1.37 -3.30
C SER A 103 -5.16 0.71 -4.45
N GLY A 104 -5.78 1.48 -5.35
CA GLY A 104 -6.44 0.93 -6.55
C GLY A 104 -5.61 1.04 -7.83
N ARG A 105 -4.36 1.51 -7.75
CA ARG A 105 -3.46 1.73 -8.91
C ARG A 105 -2.19 0.88 -8.88
N ASN A 106 -1.79 0.37 -7.71
CA ASN A 106 -0.57 -0.44 -7.56
C ASN A 106 -0.63 -1.76 -8.37
N GLY A 107 0.50 -2.43 -8.55
CA GLY A 107 0.59 -3.68 -9.34
C GLY A 107 -0.08 -4.92 -8.71
N GLY A 108 -0.72 -4.78 -7.54
CA GLY A 108 -1.43 -5.86 -6.86
C GLY A 108 -0.53 -6.92 -6.23
N MET A 109 0.78 -6.67 -6.10
CA MET A 109 1.72 -7.68 -5.60
C MET A 109 1.57 -7.85 -4.09
N MET A 110 1.21 -9.06 -3.64
CA MET A 110 1.23 -9.45 -2.23
C MET A 110 2.55 -10.17 -1.96
N LEU A 111 3.58 -9.41 -1.55
CA LEU A 111 4.94 -9.91 -1.36
C LEU A 111 5.30 -10.00 0.12
N ASN A 112 6.19 -10.93 0.46
CA ASN A 112 6.89 -10.95 1.73
C ASN A 112 8.07 -9.98 1.71
N TRP A 113 8.69 -9.79 2.88
CA TRP A 113 9.85 -8.93 3.12
C TRP A 113 9.54 -7.43 3.29
N VAL A 114 10.54 -6.71 3.80
CA VAL A 114 10.51 -5.26 3.99
C VAL A 114 11.74 -4.67 3.33
N ASN A 115 11.54 -3.67 2.46
CA ASN A 115 12.64 -3.00 1.77
C ASN A 115 13.63 -2.38 2.76
N GLY A 116 14.94 -2.48 2.47
CA GLY A 116 16.01 -1.91 3.29
C GLY A 116 16.52 -2.83 4.42
N TYR A 117 16.18 -4.12 4.37
CA TYR A 117 16.61 -5.14 5.34
C TYR A 117 17.43 -6.26 4.67
N ASP A 118 18.12 -5.95 3.58
CA ASP A 118 18.92 -6.92 2.81
C ASP A 118 20.07 -7.54 3.64
N ASP A 119 20.59 -6.79 4.62
CA ASP A 119 21.67 -7.23 5.54
C ASP A 119 21.14 -7.75 6.89
N ALA A 120 19.86 -8.17 6.97
CA ALA A 120 19.27 -8.67 8.20
C ALA A 120 19.98 -9.94 8.70
N THR A 121 20.12 -10.08 10.03
CA THR A 121 20.56 -11.36 10.61
C THR A 121 19.53 -12.46 10.31
N PRO A 122 19.93 -13.74 10.28
CA PRO A 122 19.00 -14.85 10.00
C PRO A 122 17.74 -14.83 10.89
N GLU A 123 17.88 -14.48 12.17
CA GLU A 123 16.76 -14.40 13.12
C GLU A 123 15.80 -13.24 12.77
N LEU A 124 16.35 -12.09 12.37
CA LEU A 124 15.55 -10.95 11.94
C LEU A 124 14.87 -11.24 10.60
N ALA A 125 15.57 -11.87 9.65
CA ALA A 125 15.03 -12.30 8.37
C ALA A 125 13.83 -13.23 8.55
N ALA A 126 13.97 -14.27 9.40
CA ALA A 126 12.89 -15.20 9.72
C ALA A 126 11.69 -14.48 10.36
N ARG A 127 11.93 -13.51 11.24
CA ARG A 127 10.86 -12.72 11.86
C ARG A 127 10.15 -11.81 10.86
N LEU A 128 10.89 -11.13 9.98
CA LEU A 128 10.34 -10.25 8.95
C LEU A 128 9.49 -11.05 7.96
N TYR A 129 10.01 -12.18 7.50
CA TYR A 129 9.28 -13.09 6.63
C TYR A 129 8.01 -13.61 7.32
N GLY A 130 8.10 -14.05 8.58
CA GLY A 130 6.95 -14.54 9.34
C GLY A 130 5.85 -13.51 9.50
N VAL A 131 6.19 -12.25 9.84
CA VAL A 131 5.21 -11.17 10.00
C VAL A 131 4.55 -10.79 8.67
N THR A 132 5.34 -10.66 7.60
CA THR A 132 4.79 -10.31 6.27
C THR A 132 3.89 -11.41 5.72
N ARG A 133 4.29 -12.68 5.87
CA ARG A 133 3.48 -13.83 5.50
C ARG A 133 2.17 -13.89 6.29
N GLN A 134 2.23 -13.72 7.61
CA GLN A 134 1.03 -13.67 8.44
C GLN A 134 0.08 -12.56 7.99
N GLY A 135 0.61 -11.39 7.61
CA GLY A 135 -0.20 -10.29 7.08
C GLY A 135 -0.95 -10.66 5.78
N ILE A 136 -0.32 -11.41 4.87
CA ILE A 136 -0.99 -11.89 3.65
C ILE A 136 -2.04 -12.96 4.01
N ASP A 137 -1.73 -13.87 4.94
CA ASP A 137 -2.67 -14.90 5.40
C ASP A 137 -3.91 -14.28 6.07
N ASP A 138 -3.73 -13.27 6.92
CA ASP A 138 -4.81 -12.51 7.57
C ASP A 138 -5.69 -11.77 6.55
N LEU A 139 -5.07 -11.22 5.50
CA LEU A 139 -5.78 -10.58 4.39
C LEU A 139 -6.65 -11.59 3.63
N CYS A 140 -6.13 -12.77 3.31
CA CYS A 140 -6.88 -13.83 2.64
C CYS A 140 -8.05 -14.31 3.53
N ALA A 141 -7.79 -14.52 4.82
CA ALA A 141 -8.84 -14.89 5.78
C ALA A 141 -9.92 -13.81 5.92
N LEU A 142 -9.57 -12.53 5.78
CA LEU A 142 -10.54 -11.43 5.76
C LEU A 142 -11.44 -11.49 4.52
N ILE A 143 -10.86 -11.73 3.34
CA ILE A 143 -11.60 -11.90 2.08
C ILE A 143 -12.61 -13.05 2.20
N GLU A 144 -12.15 -14.21 2.66
CA GLU A 144 -12.97 -15.41 2.85
C GLU A 144 -14.09 -15.19 3.87
N ARG A 145 -13.75 -14.61 5.04
CA ARG A 145 -14.70 -14.34 6.13
C ARG A 145 -15.91 -13.53 5.69
N HIS A 146 -15.67 -12.49 4.89
CA HIS A 146 -16.72 -11.57 4.42
C HIS A 146 -17.23 -11.91 3.02
N LYS A 147 -16.73 -12.99 2.42
CA LYS A 147 -17.05 -13.41 1.05
C LYS A 147 -16.87 -12.25 0.06
N LEU A 148 -15.78 -11.50 0.21
CA LEU A 148 -15.53 -10.34 -0.64
C LEU A 148 -15.30 -10.81 -2.09
N PRO A 149 -15.89 -10.13 -3.08
CA PRO A 149 -15.68 -10.45 -4.50
C PRO A 149 -14.33 -9.89 -4.95
N VAL A 150 -13.24 -10.53 -4.50
CA VAL A 150 -11.86 -10.11 -4.75
C VAL A 150 -11.13 -11.20 -5.50
N ASP A 151 -10.64 -10.86 -6.68
CA ASP A 151 -9.72 -11.68 -7.44
C ASP A 151 -8.35 -11.62 -6.77
N TYR A 152 -7.91 -12.74 -6.20
CA TYR A 152 -6.56 -12.93 -5.69
C TYR A 152 -6.04 -14.32 -6.00
N ARG A 153 -4.72 -14.46 -6.04
CA ARG A 153 -4.03 -15.73 -6.20
C ARG A 153 -2.82 -15.79 -5.28
N ARG A 154 -2.50 -17.01 -4.84
CA ARG A 154 -1.39 -17.38 -3.95
C ARG A 154 -0.49 -18.39 -4.66
N ASP A 155 -0.01 -18.00 -5.84
CA ASP A 155 0.82 -18.79 -6.75
C ASP A 155 2.31 -18.47 -6.63
N GLY A 156 2.68 -17.62 -5.67
CA GLY A 156 4.04 -17.23 -5.39
C GLY A 156 4.58 -16.15 -6.33
N THR A 157 5.87 -15.87 -6.21
CA THR A 157 6.57 -14.89 -7.03
C THR A 157 7.94 -15.41 -7.39
N VAL A 158 8.31 -15.21 -8.65
CA VAL A 158 9.61 -15.59 -9.19
C VAL A 158 10.42 -14.32 -9.46
N THR A 159 11.54 -14.15 -8.75
CA THR A 159 12.53 -13.09 -8.99
C THR A 159 13.64 -13.67 -9.85
N ILE A 160 13.76 -13.18 -11.09
CA ILE A 160 14.69 -13.72 -12.09
C ILE A 160 15.98 -12.92 -12.11
N TYR A 161 17.11 -13.61 -12.15
CA TYR A 161 18.43 -13.02 -12.22
C TYR A 161 19.00 -13.17 -13.62
N THR A 162 19.25 -12.05 -14.27
CA THR A 162 19.82 -11.96 -15.62
C THR A 162 21.33 -11.76 -15.64
N ASP A 163 21.97 -11.82 -14.47
CA ASP A 163 23.41 -11.76 -14.28
C ASP A 163 23.86 -13.03 -13.52
N PRO A 164 24.90 -13.75 -14.00
CA PRO A 164 25.31 -15.01 -13.41
C PRO A 164 25.88 -14.85 -11.99
N ALA A 165 26.57 -13.75 -11.69
CA ALA A 165 27.13 -13.52 -10.35
C ALA A 165 26.01 -13.24 -9.34
N ARG A 166 25.00 -12.46 -9.72
CA ARG A 166 23.80 -12.23 -8.91
C ARG A 166 22.98 -13.50 -8.73
N ALA A 167 22.88 -14.36 -9.74
CA ALA A 167 22.21 -15.66 -9.62
C ALA A 167 22.92 -16.58 -8.61
N ALA A 168 24.25 -16.62 -8.62
CA ALA A 168 25.02 -17.38 -7.63
C ALA A 168 24.85 -16.84 -6.22
N ALA A 169 24.85 -15.51 -6.04
CA ALA A 169 24.57 -14.87 -4.75
C ALA A 169 23.14 -15.17 -4.25
N ALA A 170 22.16 -15.15 -5.16
CA ALA A 170 20.77 -15.49 -4.87
C ALA A 170 20.60 -16.96 -4.43
N HIS A 171 21.37 -17.88 -5.00
CA HIS A 171 21.37 -19.28 -4.56
C HIS A 171 21.87 -19.41 -3.12
N ALA A 172 23.00 -18.79 -2.79
CA ALA A 172 23.55 -18.79 -1.43
C ALA A 172 22.59 -18.11 -0.43
N LEU A 173 21.89 -17.06 -0.85
CA LEU A 173 20.84 -16.41 -0.05
C LEU A 173 19.71 -17.40 0.29
N VAL A 174 19.20 -18.14 -0.70
CA VAL A 174 18.15 -19.16 -0.45
C VAL A 174 18.62 -20.24 0.51
N GLU A 175 19.89 -20.68 0.41
CA GLU A 175 20.45 -21.65 1.37
C GLU A 175 20.43 -21.09 2.80
N ALA A 176 20.81 -19.83 2.99
CA ALA A 176 20.78 -19.16 4.29
C ALA A 176 19.34 -18.96 4.81
N GLU A 177 18.42 -18.56 3.93
CA GLU A 177 16.99 -18.43 4.23
C GLU A 177 16.39 -19.77 4.68
N ASN A 178 16.68 -20.85 3.96
CA ASN A 178 16.21 -22.20 4.28
C ASN A 178 16.78 -22.68 5.62
N ALA A 179 18.05 -22.39 5.93
CA ALA A 179 18.64 -22.67 7.23
C ALA A 179 17.95 -21.90 8.38
N ALA A 180 17.39 -20.72 8.09
CA ALA A 180 16.57 -19.93 9.00
C ALA A 180 15.07 -20.33 9.01
N GLY A 181 14.68 -21.39 8.30
CA GLY A 181 13.30 -21.88 8.23
C GLY A 181 12.40 -21.11 7.25
N ILE A 182 12.95 -20.27 6.40
CA ILE A 182 12.22 -19.51 5.39
C ILE A 182 12.11 -20.36 4.11
N PRO A 183 10.88 -20.64 3.61
CA PRO A 183 10.66 -21.68 2.59
C PRO A 183 10.78 -21.17 1.15
N THR A 184 11.75 -20.30 0.85
CA THR A 184 12.09 -19.90 -0.52
C THR A 184 12.79 -21.04 -1.26
N ARG A 185 12.77 -21.02 -2.59
CA ARG A 185 13.43 -22.02 -3.44
C ARG A 185 14.26 -21.35 -4.50
N PHE A 186 15.43 -21.91 -4.81
CA PHE A 186 16.22 -21.48 -5.94
C PHE A 186 15.94 -22.37 -7.15
N TYR A 187 15.71 -21.75 -8.30
CA TYR A 187 15.69 -22.40 -9.60
C TYR A 187 16.95 -22.03 -10.35
N ASP A 188 17.77 -23.02 -10.69
CA ASP A 188 18.84 -22.83 -11.68
C ASP A 188 18.25 -22.54 -13.08
N ALA A 189 19.10 -22.18 -14.04
CA ALA A 189 18.66 -21.89 -15.40
C ALA A 189 17.88 -23.04 -16.07
N ALA A 190 18.19 -24.30 -15.77
CA ALA A 190 17.50 -25.46 -16.35
C ALA A 190 16.12 -25.68 -15.72
N ALA A 191 16.01 -25.52 -14.40
CA ALA A 191 14.75 -25.57 -13.66
C ALA A 191 13.83 -24.40 -14.03
N LEU A 192 14.38 -23.17 -14.10
CA LEU A 192 13.64 -21.96 -14.48
C LEU A 192 12.94 -22.14 -15.85
N ARG A 193 13.65 -22.69 -16.85
CA ARG A 193 13.10 -22.93 -18.20
C ARG A 193 11.87 -23.84 -18.24
N LYS A 194 11.68 -24.71 -17.24
CA LYS A 194 10.49 -25.56 -17.13
C LYS A 194 9.23 -24.77 -16.74
N HIS A 195 9.41 -23.60 -16.14
CA HIS A 195 8.33 -22.73 -15.68
C HIS A 195 8.17 -21.48 -16.56
N LEU A 196 9.30 -20.84 -16.92
CA LEU A 196 9.33 -19.63 -17.72
C LEU A 196 10.60 -19.57 -18.56
N SER A 197 10.46 -19.44 -19.88
CA SER A 197 11.59 -19.25 -20.78
C SER A 197 11.97 -17.78 -20.86
N VAL A 198 13.07 -17.42 -20.19
CA VAL A 198 13.62 -16.05 -20.19
C VAL A 198 15.02 -16.05 -20.79
N GLU A 199 15.24 -15.20 -21.78
CA GLU A 199 16.56 -14.96 -22.35
C GLU A 199 17.50 -14.39 -21.29
N HIS A 200 18.73 -14.89 -21.24
CA HIS A 200 19.70 -14.58 -20.17
C HIS A 200 19.23 -14.89 -18.74
N GLY A 201 18.21 -15.74 -18.54
CA GLY A 201 17.82 -16.22 -17.21
C GLY A 201 18.88 -17.18 -16.64
N HIS A 202 19.69 -16.73 -15.69
CA HIS A 202 20.75 -17.51 -15.07
C HIS A 202 20.32 -18.24 -13.79
N GLY A 203 19.22 -17.79 -13.18
CA GLY A 203 18.58 -18.43 -12.03
C GLY A 203 17.41 -17.59 -11.53
N ALA A 204 16.65 -18.11 -10.57
CA ALA A 204 15.55 -17.39 -9.96
C ALA A 204 15.33 -17.79 -8.50
N ILE A 205 14.86 -16.85 -7.69
CA ILE A 205 14.27 -17.17 -6.38
C ILE A 205 12.77 -17.28 -6.56
N PHE A 206 12.18 -18.33 -6.01
CA PHE A 206 10.75 -18.53 -5.89
C PHE A 206 10.33 -18.44 -4.43
N ASP A 207 9.46 -17.48 -4.13
CA ASP A 207 8.76 -17.40 -2.85
C ASP A 207 7.32 -17.95 -3.03
N PRO A 208 6.98 -19.11 -2.45
CA PRO A 208 5.64 -19.68 -2.53
C PRO A 208 4.62 -18.97 -1.64
N GLY A 209 5.05 -18.11 -0.71
CA GLY A 209 4.19 -17.44 0.27
C GLY A 209 3.49 -16.18 -0.26
N THR A 210 3.72 -15.81 -1.52
CA THR A 210 3.28 -14.54 -2.11
C THR A 210 2.20 -14.75 -3.18
N GLY A 211 1.78 -13.67 -3.83
CA GLY A 211 0.89 -13.74 -4.98
C GLY A 211 0.43 -12.37 -5.45
N GLN A 212 -0.80 -12.31 -5.98
CA GLN A 212 -1.39 -11.08 -6.51
C GLN A 212 -2.83 -10.89 -6.04
N ILE A 213 -3.24 -9.64 -5.87
CA ILE A 213 -4.59 -9.23 -5.49
C ILE A 213 -5.06 -8.02 -6.30
N ASN A 214 -6.35 -8.00 -6.65
CA ASN A 214 -7.01 -6.78 -7.11
C ASN A 214 -7.32 -5.86 -5.92
N GLY A 215 -6.42 -4.88 -5.69
CA GLY A 215 -6.56 -3.92 -4.59
C GLY A 215 -7.82 -3.05 -4.67
N ALA A 216 -8.31 -2.75 -5.87
CA ALA A 216 -9.52 -1.95 -6.04
C ALA A 216 -10.77 -2.70 -5.60
N GLN A 217 -10.91 -3.98 -5.99
CA GLN A 217 -11.99 -4.85 -5.53
C GLN A 217 -11.97 -5.03 -4.01
N LEU A 218 -10.78 -5.23 -3.41
CA LEU A 218 -10.65 -5.38 -1.96
C LEU A 218 -11.22 -4.19 -1.20
N VAL A 219 -10.74 -2.98 -1.54
CA VAL A 219 -11.14 -1.74 -0.85
C VAL A 219 -12.63 -1.44 -1.09
N ARG A 220 -13.13 -1.63 -2.32
CA ARG A 220 -14.53 -1.40 -2.65
C ARG A 220 -15.47 -2.40 -2.00
N GLY A 221 -15.09 -3.68 -1.98
CA GLY A 221 -15.83 -4.75 -1.31
C GLY A 221 -15.90 -4.55 0.21
N LEU A 222 -14.81 -4.05 0.81
CA LEU A 222 -14.79 -3.65 2.21
C LEU A 222 -15.79 -2.54 2.54
N GLY A 223 -16.12 -1.65 1.59
CA GLY A 223 -17.10 -0.58 1.81
C GLY A 223 -18.43 -1.08 2.39
N THR A 224 -18.99 -2.15 1.83
CA THR A 224 -20.24 -2.75 2.32
C THR A 224 -20.09 -3.40 3.70
N VAL A 225 -18.93 -4.00 3.98
CA VAL A 225 -18.63 -4.57 5.31
C VAL A 225 -18.55 -3.47 6.36
N LEU A 226 -17.91 -2.34 6.03
CA LEU A 226 -17.78 -1.19 6.91
C LEU A 226 -19.14 -0.55 7.21
N GLU A 227 -19.99 -0.39 6.20
CA GLU A 227 -21.36 0.11 6.36
C GLU A 227 -22.17 -0.80 7.30
N ALA A 228 -22.05 -2.12 7.15
CA ALA A 228 -22.68 -3.10 8.05
C ALA A 228 -22.12 -3.06 9.49
N GLN A 229 -20.91 -2.54 9.69
CA GLN A 229 -20.30 -2.29 11.01
C GLN A 229 -20.65 -0.91 11.59
N GLY A 230 -21.49 -0.13 10.92
CA GLY A 230 -21.92 1.19 11.37
C GLY A 230 -20.97 2.33 10.98
N VAL A 231 -19.96 2.08 10.15
CA VAL A 231 -19.11 3.14 9.59
C VAL A 231 -19.89 3.93 8.56
N THR A 232 -19.87 5.25 8.66
CA THR A 232 -20.43 6.12 7.63
C THR A 232 -19.33 6.50 6.63
N ILE A 233 -19.58 6.27 5.34
CA ILE A 233 -18.61 6.53 4.27
C ILE A 233 -19.15 7.64 3.38
N TYR A 234 -18.34 8.68 3.15
CA TYR A 234 -18.61 9.74 2.19
C TYR A 234 -17.52 9.76 1.13
N GLU A 235 -17.92 9.60 -0.12
CA GLU A 235 -17.04 9.73 -1.29
C GLU A 235 -17.26 11.10 -1.96
N ASN A 236 -16.37 11.52 -2.87
CA ASN A 236 -16.38 12.87 -3.47
C ASN A 236 -16.36 13.99 -2.42
N THR A 237 -15.68 13.73 -1.29
CA THR A 237 -15.66 14.58 -0.10
C THR A 237 -14.22 14.88 0.30
N PRO A 238 -13.52 15.74 -0.47
CA PRO A 238 -12.15 16.11 -0.13
C PRO A 238 -12.12 16.94 1.15
N VAL A 239 -11.30 16.54 2.11
CA VAL A 239 -10.99 17.41 3.25
C VAL A 239 -10.02 18.48 2.77
N ILE A 240 -10.48 19.73 2.76
CA ILE A 240 -9.73 20.89 2.26
C ILE A 240 -9.06 21.69 3.38
N LYS A 241 -9.42 21.42 4.64
CA LYS A 241 -8.83 22.07 5.81
C LYS A 241 -8.93 21.18 7.04
N VAL A 242 -7.85 21.17 7.82
CA VAL A 242 -7.81 20.56 9.15
C VAL A 242 -7.48 21.65 10.17
N ARG A 243 -8.27 21.73 11.24
CA ARG A 243 -7.94 22.53 12.42
C ARG A 243 -7.77 21.60 13.60
N GLU A 244 -6.57 21.60 14.16
CA GLU A 244 -6.23 20.82 15.35
C GLU A 244 -6.72 21.50 16.63
N GLY A 245 -6.83 20.71 17.70
CA GLY A 245 -7.29 21.15 19.02
C GLY A 245 -7.90 19.98 19.80
N THR A 246 -8.50 20.27 20.96
CA THR A 246 -9.25 19.27 21.75
C THR A 246 -10.38 18.63 20.93
N THR A 247 -10.95 19.39 19.99
CA THR A 247 -11.85 18.90 18.95
C THR A 247 -11.23 19.21 17.60
N ILE A 248 -10.96 18.18 16.81
CA ILE A 248 -10.45 18.34 15.45
C ILE A 248 -11.63 18.75 14.55
N THR A 249 -11.46 19.83 13.79
CA THR A 249 -12.44 20.26 12.79
C THR A 249 -11.90 20.00 11.40
N LEU A 250 -12.65 19.23 10.61
CA LEU A 250 -12.38 19.00 9.19
C LEU A 250 -13.36 19.85 8.38
N THR A 251 -12.89 20.51 7.32
CA THR A 251 -13.76 21.25 6.39
C THR A 251 -13.72 20.57 5.02
N THR A 252 -14.89 20.41 4.42
CA THR A 252 -15.10 19.89 3.07
C THR A 252 -15.85 20.94 2.24
N PRO A 253 -15.92 20.82 0.89
CA PRO A 253 -16.57 21.84 0.06
C PRO A 253 -18.06 22.07 0.36
N LEU A 254 -18.76 21.06 0.88
CA LEU A 254 -20.21 21.10 1.11
C LEU A 254 -20.60 20.99 2.59
N GLY A 255 -19.63 21.02 3.51
CA GLY A 255 -19.84 20.79 4.94
C GLY A 255 -18.58 20.91 5.77
#